data_AF-A0A2E0QNP5-F1
#
_entry.id   AF-A0A2E0QNP5-F1
#
_cell.length_a   1.000
_cell.length_b   1.000
_cell.length_c   1.000
_cell.angle_alpha   90.00
_cell.angle_beta   90.00
_cell.angle_gamma   90.00
#
_symmetry.space_group_name_H-M   'P 1'
#
loop_
_entity.id
_entity.type
_entity.pdbx_description
1 polymer ?
#
loop_
_entity_poly.entity_id
_entity_poly.type
_entity_poly.pdbx_seq_one_letter_code
_entity_poly.pdbx_strand_id
1 'polypeptide(L)'
;MKFFFQTLMLVSIILLLTQCETMETTSSDPALPSANGGTVNVDGTIFYPDTADTIYVVGDGDQIIGAGGKNCKYVVENGGSMTAHSGDSNQYLIKSGGQFRGFTHPATNCVITFEAGAVVEQEQMGAGTVFKPAM
;
A
#
# COMPACT_ATOMS: atom_id res chain seq x y z
N MET A 1 47.97 21.54 -16.28
CA MET A 1 47.47 20.86 -15.06
C MET A 1 46.03 21.18 -14.70
N LYS A 2 45.53 22.43 -14.86
CA LYS A 2 44.11 22.78 -14.56
C LYS A 2 43.07 22.00 -15.38
N PHE A 3 43.32 21.78 -16.67
CA PHE A 3 42.39 21.04 -17.53
C PHE A 3 42.23 19.57 -17.12
N PHE A 4 43.31 18.91 -16.72
CA PHE A 4 43.27 17.50 -16.29
C PHE A 4 42.44 17.28 -15.02
N PHE A 5 42.48 18.24 -14.07
CA PHE A 5 41.67 18.18 -12.86
C PHE A 5 40.17 18.40 -13.13
N GLN A 6 39.83 19.25 -14.10
CA GLN A 6 38.43 19.48 -14.50
C GLN A 6 37.81 18.25 -15.18
N THR A 7 38.56 17.57 -16.05
CA THR A 7 38.05 16.36 -16.70
C THR A 7 37.86 15.21 -15.71
N LEU A 8 38.77 15.07 -14.73
CA LEU A 8 38.65 14.05 -13.69
C LEU A 8 37.41 14.28 -12.82
N MET A 9 37.12 15.54 -12.46
CA MET A 9 35.98 15.90 -11.63
C MET A 9 34.63 15.68 -12.35
N LEU A 10 34.56 15.94 -13.67
CA LEU A 10 33.36 15.66 -14.46
C LEU A 10 33.06 14.16 -14.56
N VAL A 11 34.10 13.32 -14.72
CA VAL A 11 33.95 11.86 -14.76
C VAL A 11 33.48 11.32 -13.41
N SER A 12 33.98 11.88 -12.29
CA SER A 12 33.53 11.50 -10.94
C SER A 12 32.05 11.84 -10.68
N ILE A 13 31.55 12.97 -11.20
CA ILE A 13 30.14 13.36 -11.06
C ILE A 13 29.23 12.44 -11.86
N ILE A 14 29.65 12.00 -13.06
CA ILE A 14 28.89 11.03 -13.86
C ILE A 14 28.82 9.66 -13.16
N LEU A 15 29.92 9.21 -12.54
CA LEU A 15 29.95 7.97 -11.76
C LEU A 15 29.06 8.02 -10.50
N LEU A 16 28.94 9.20 -9.87
CA LEU A 16 28.01 9.42 -8.74
C LEU A 16 26.54 9.42 -9.19
N LEU A 17 26.24 9.92 -10.40
CA LEU A 17 24.87 9.94 -10.95
C LEU A 17 24.42 8.57 -11.50
N THR A 18 25.35 7.65 -11.78
CA THR A 18 25.02 6.26 -12.13
C THR A 18 24.76 5.36 -10.93
N GLN A 19 24.90 5.87 -9.70
CA GLN A 19 24.29 5.25 -8.52
C GLN A 19 22.81 5.65 -8.39
N CYS A 20 22.10 5.71 -9.53
CA CYS A 20 20.70 5.30 -9.52
C CYS A 20 20.74 3.87 -9.01
N GLU A 21 20.52 3.70 -7.71
CA GLU A 21 20.13 2.43 -7.16
C GLU A 21 18.99 1.96 -8.07
N THR A 22 19.27 0.92 -8.86
CA THR A 22 18.22 0.03 -9.26
C THR A 22 17.58 -0.34 -7.94
N MET A 23 16.42 0.28 -7.64
CA MET A 23 15.52 -0.24 -6.65
C MET A 23 15.43 -1.70 -7.01
N GLU A 24 16.09 -2.54 -6.22
CA GLU A 24 15.88 -3.97 -6.34
C GLU A 24 14.37 -4.04 -6.21
N THR A 25 13.71 -4.35 -7.32
CA THR A 25 12.44 -5.03 -7.24
C THR A 25 12.84 -6.32 -6.57
N THR A 26 12.95 -6.28 -5.25
CA THR A 26 12.91 -7.46 -4.45
C THR A 26 11.52 -7.98 -4.76
N SER A 27 11.47 -8.83 -5.77
CA SER A 27 10.71 -10.06 -5.76
C SER A 27 11.17 -10.94 -4.58
N SER A 28 11.47 -10.35 -3.42
CA SER A 28 10.93 -10.84 -2.16
C SER A 28 9.43 -10.60 -2.26
N ASP A 29 8.78 -11.45 -3.06
CA ASP A 29 7.52 -12.00 -2.64
C ASP A 29 7.73 -12.34 -1.16
N PRO A 30 7.15 -11.60 -0.19
CA PRO A 30 7.20 -12.02 1.19
C PRO A 30 6.20 -13.16 1.27
N ALA A 31 6.52 -14.27 0.58
CA ALA A 31 5.61 -15.31 0.08
C ALA A 31 4.20 -14.96 0.49
N LEU A 32 3.51 -14.09 -0.27
CA LEU A 32 2.14 -13.70 0.05
C LEU A 32 1.46 -15.03 0.27
N PRO A 33 1.06 -15.39 1.50
CA PRO A 33 0.58 -16.73 1.73
C PRO A 33 -0.58 -16.85 0.76
N SER A 34 -0.47 -17.79 -0.18
CA SER A 34 -1.53 -18.16 -1.11
C SER A 34 -2.63 -18.77 -0.26
N ALA A 35 -3.23 -17.93 0.56
CA ALA A 35 -4.14 -18.24 1.62
C ALA A 35 -5.40 -17.49 1.25
N ASN A 36 -6.08 -18.06 0.26
CA ASN A 36 -7.53 -18.00 0.29
C ASN A 36 -7.95 -18.48 1.69
N GLY A 37 -8.45 -17.57 2.53
CA GLY A 37 -8.90 -17.88 3.89
C GLY A 37 -7.89 -17.74 5.04
N GLY A 38 -6.90 -16.84 4.97
CA GLY A 38 -5.90 -16.63 6.04
C GLY A 38 -5.91 -15.23 6.68
N THR A 39 -5.15 -15.06 7.77
CA THR A 39 -4.75 -13.74 8.29
C THR A 39 -3.27 -13.50 7.99
N VAL A 40 -2.96 -12.33 7.46
CA VAL A 40 -1.62 -11.87 7.10
C VAL A 40 -1.32 -10.61 7.91
N ASN A 41 -0.30 -10.68 8.76
CA ASN A 41 0.29 -9.47 9.34
C ASN A 41 1.28 -8.94 8.32
N VAL A 42 1.09 -7.69 7.89
CA VAL A 42 1.98 -7.04 6.93
C VAL A 42 3.29 -6.71 7.64
N ASP A 43 4.41 -6.89 6.93
CA ASP A 43 5.75 -6.50 7.35
C ASP A 43 6.37 -5.70 6.19
N GLY A 44 6.61 -4.41 6.41
CA GLY A 44 7.07 -3.50 5.38
C GLY A 44 5.96 -3.15 4.38
N THR A 45 6.24 -3.28 3.08
CA THR A 45 5.30 -2.91 2.01
C THR A 45 4.89 -4.12 1.18
N ILE A 46 3.58 -4.37 1.07
CA ILE A 46 3.02 -5.34 0.12
C ILE A 46 2.40 -4.60 -1.06
N PHE A 47 2.79 -5.02 -2.26
CA PHE A 47 2.28 -4.48 -3.52
C PHE A 47 1.27 -5.43 -4.16
N TYR A 48 0.17 -4.87 -4.63
CA TYR A 48 -0.86 -5.52 -5.42
C TYR A 48 -1.37 -6.86 -4.86
N PRO A 49 -1.74 -6.96 -3.57
CA PRO A 49 -2.37 -8.17 -3.08
C PRO A 49 -3.72 -8.37 -3.77
N ASP A 50 -3.81 -9.43 -4.56
CA ASP A 50 -5.00 -9.84 -5.32
C ASP A 50 -5.42 -11.25 -4.89
N THR A 51 -5.84 -11.35 -3.63
CA THR A 51 -6.29 -12.61 -3.02
C THR A 51 -7.80 -12.58 -2.78
N ALA A 52 -8.35 -13.73 -2.40
CA ALA A 52 -9.73 -13.84 -1.95
C ALA A 52 -9.82 -14.25 -0.48
N ASP A 53 -10.82 -13.72 0.23
CA ASP A 53 -11.17 -14.17 1.58
C ASP A 53 -10.00 -14.07 2.58
N THR A 54 -9.09 -13.11 2.39
CA THR A 54 -7.91 -12.89 3.26
C THR A 54 -8.13 -11.72 4.21
N ILE A 55 -7.62 -11.84 5.43
CA ILE A 55 -7.54 -10.74 6.39
C ILE A 55 -6.12 -10.19 6.38
N TYR A 56 -5.95 -8.90 6.14
CA TYR A 56 -4.68 -8.20 6.26
C TYR A 56 -4.69 -7.29 7.48
N VAL A 57 -3.63 -7.32 8.27
CA VAL A 57 -3.39 -6.40 9.39
C VAL A 57 -2.16 -5.56 9.07
N VAL A 58 -2.36 -4.26 8.89
CA VAL A 58 -1.30 -3.30 8.52
C VAL A 58 -0.89 -2.54 9.78
N GLY A 59 0.31 -2.83 10.28
CA GLY A 59 0.89 -2.26 11.50
C GLY A 59 1.56 -0.91 11.30
N ASP A 60 2.19 -0.41 12.37
CA ASP A 60 2.91 0.87 12.37
C ASP A 60 4.11 0.84 11.42
N GLY A 61 4.18 1.79 10.48
CA GLY A 61 5.21 1.84 9.45
C GLY A 61 5.00 0.88 8.28
N ASP A 62 4.02 -0.02 8.37
CA ASP A 62 3.68 -0.97 7.31
C ASP A 62 2.69 -0.38 6.30
N GLN A 63 2.70 -0.93 5.09
CA GLN A 63 1.86 -0.43 4.02
C GLN A 63 1.35 -1.52 3.05
N ILE A 64 0.12 -1.34 2.57
CA ILE A 64 -0.37 -2.01 1.38
C ILE A 64 -0.61 -0.99 0.27
N ILE A 65 -0.10 -1.28 -0.93
CA ILE A 65 -0.31 -0.46 -2.13
C ILE A 65 -0.92 -1.32 -3.23
N GLY A 66 -2.07 -0.89 -3.75
CA GLY A 66 -2.68 -1.46 -4.94
C GLY A 66 -3.52 -2.72 -4.69
N ALA A 67 -4.09 -2.90 -3.50
CA ALA A 67 -4.97 -4.05 -3.22
C ALA A 67 -6.17 -4.10 -4.18
N GLY A 68 -6.40 -5.26 -4.80
CA GLY A 68 -7.45 -5.46 -5.82
C GLY A 68 -8.36 -6.66 -5.58
N GLY A 69 -8.11 -7.43 -4.52
CA GLY A 69 -8.76 -8.70 -4.24
C GLY A 69 -10.26 -8.66 -3.96
N LYS A 70 -10.80 -9.79 -3.52
CA LYS A 70 -12.24 -9.98 -3.30
C LYS A 70 -12.57 -10.55 -1.93
N ASN A 71 -13.63 -10.05 -1.29
CA ASN A 71 -14.07 -10.48 0.04
C ASN A 71 -12.97 -10.41 1.12
N CYS A 72 -11.94 -9.60 0.90
CA CYS A 72 -10.85 -9.43 1.85
C CYS A 72 -11.28 -8.49 2.97
N LYS A 73 -10.64 -8.64 4.13
CA LYS A 73 -10.73 -7.69 5.23
C LYS A 73 -9.38 -7.03 5.45
N TYR A 74 -9.33 -5.72 5.45
CA TYR A 74 -8.14 -4.94 5.75
C TYR A 74 -8.34 -4.24 7.09
N VAL A 75 -7.43 -4.44 8.03
CA VAL A 75 -7.38 -3.73 9.31
C VAL A 75 -6.13 -2.85 9.28
N VAL A 76 -6.33 -1.54 9.22
CA VAL A 76 -5.23 -0.57 9.22
C VAL A 76 -5.13 0.00 10.62
N GLU A 77 -4.09 -0.43 11.33
CA GLU A 77 -3.80 0.01 12.70
C GLU A 77 -3.20 1.42 12.71
N ASN A 78 -3.00 1.98 13.91
CA ASN A 78 -2.31 3.25 14.08
C ASN A 78 -0.91 3.20 13.43
N GLY A 79 -0.59 4.21 12.62
CA GLY A 79 0.68 4.29 11.89
C GLY A 79 0.74 3.45 10.61
N GLY A 80 -0.24 2.58 10.37
CA GLY A 80 -0.38 1.81 9.14
C GLY A 80 -1.02 2.61 8.01
N SER A 81 -0.70 2.23 6.77
CA SER A 81 -1.19 2.92 5.57
C SER A 81 -1.69 1.95 4.49
N MET A 82 -2.74 2.35 3.79
CA MET A 82 -3.29 1.59 2.68
C MET A 82 -3.72 2.48 1.52
N THR A 83 -3.37 2.05 0.30
CA THR A 83 -3.95 2.54 -0.95
C THR A 83 -4.53 1.36 -1.71
N ALA A 84 -5.83 1.39 -2.01
CA ALA A 84 -6.47 0.32 -2.76
C ALA A 84 -6.40 0.58 -4.27
N HIS A 85 -6.27 -0.48 -5.06
CA HIS A 85 -6.37 -0.38 -6.52
C HIS A 85 -7.83 -0.35 -6.94
N SER A 86 -8.52 -1.45 -6.70
CA SER A 86 -9.93 -1.69 -6.95
C SER A 86 -10.39 -2.76 -5.96
N GLY A 87 -11.48 -3.47 -6.26
CA GLY A 87 -11.86 -4.65 -5.51
C GLY A 87 -13.36 -4.83 -5.48
N ASP A 88 -13.78 -6.00 -5.01
CA ASP A 88 -15.19 -6.34 -4.87
C ASP A 88 -15.47 -6.88 -3.48
N SER A 89 -16.50 -6.33 -2.83
CA SER A 89 -17.02 -6.84 -1.56
C SER A 89 -15.99 -6.88 -0.42
N ASN A 90 -14.95 -6.04 -0.50
CA ASN A 90 -13.92 -5.94 0.53
C ASN A 90 -14.39 -5.08 1.72
N GLN A 91 -13.86 -5.38 2.90
CA GLN A 91 -14.10 -4.62 4.12
C GLN A 91 -12.80 -3.98 4.59
N TYR A 92 -12.85 -2.68 4.91
CA TYR A 92 -11.72 -1.91 5.38
C TYR A 92 -12.09 -1.34 6.76
N LEU A 93 -11.31 -1.68 7.78
CA LEU A 93 -11.40 -1.10 9.12
C LEU A 93 -10.17 -0.21 9.34
N ILE A 94 -10.38 1.09 9.37
CA ILE A 94 -9.32 2.08 9.57
C ILE A 94 -9.40 2.58 10.99
N LYS A 95 -8.46 2.15 11.83
CA LYS A 95 -8.43 2.53 13.24
C LYS A 95 -7.90 3.93 13.43
N SER A 96 -8.06 4.47 14.63
CA SER A 96 -7.52 5.78 14.99
C SER A 96 -6.01 5.86 14.69
N GLY A 97 -5.59 6.89 13.95
CA GLY A 97 -4.21 7.07 13.49
C GLY A 97 -3.79 6.22 12.27
N GLY A 98 -4.66 5.31 11.78
CA GLY A 98 -4.47 4.60 10.53
C GLY A 98 -4.85 5.44 9.31
N GLN A 99 -4.29 5.10 8.14
CA GLN A 99 -4.49 5.87 6.91
C GLN A 99 -5.05 5.00 5.77
N PHE A 100 -6.16 5.46 5.20
CA PHE A 100 -6.72 4.94 3.95
C PHE A 100 -6.72 6.04 2.89
N ARG A 101 -5.95 5.85 1.83
CA ARG A 101 -5.74 6.82 0.76
C ARG A 101 -6.70 6.66 -0.43
N GLY A 102 -7.82 5.97 -0.21
CA GLY A 102 -8.82 5.77 -1.25
C GLY A 102 -8.50 4.66 -2.25
N PHE A 103 -9.28 4.66 -3.33
CA PHE A 103 -9.12 3.75 -4.45
C PHE A 103 -8.55 4.49 -5.65
N THR A 104 -7.64 3.84 -6.37
CA THR A 104 -7.12 4.38 -7.64
C THR A 104 -8.05 4.09 -8.83
N HIS A 105 -8.92 3.08 -8.70
CA HIS A 105 -10.02 2.77 -9.63
C HIS A 105 -11.32 2.48 -8.85
N PRO A 106 -12.50 2.71 -9.43
CA PRO A 106 -13.77 2.47 -8.73
C PRO A 106 -13.91 1.03 -8.22
N ALA A 107 -13.99 0.86 -6.89
CA ALA A 107 -14.26 -0.43 -6.24
C ALA A 107 -15.76 -0.65 -6.04
N THR A 108 -16.21 -1.92 -6.05
CA THR A 108 -17.63 -2.27 -5.96
C THR A 108 -17.97 -2.97 -4.65
N ASN A 109 -19.13 -2.64 -4.07
CA ASN A 109 -19.66 -3.28 -2.86
C ASN A 109 -18.71 -3.26 -1.64
N CYS A 110 -17.75 -2.35 -1.61
CA CYS A 110 -16.78 -2.26 -0.52
C CYS A 110 -17.35 -1.50 0.67
N VAL A 111 -16.93 -1.87 1.88
CA VAL A 111 -17.33 -1.16 3.10
C VAL A 111 -16.10 -0.64 3.80
N ILE A 112 -16.00 0.68 3.92
CA ILE A 112 -14.93 1.36 4.64
C ILE A 112 -15.52 1.86 5.95
N THR A 113 -15.07 1.28 7.06
CA THR A 113 -15.43 1.66 8.42
C THR A 113 -14.23 2.33 9.08
N PHE A 114 -14.41 3.51 9.68
CA PHE A 114 -13.28 4.27 10.22
C PHE A 114 -13.55 4.85 11.61
N GLU A 115 -12.58 4.74 12.51
CA GLU A 115 -12.64 5.28 13.86
C GLU A 115 -12.34 6.78 13.89
N ALA A 116 -12.73 7.46 14.98
CA ALA A 116 -12.35 8.85 15.19
C ALA A 116 -10.81 8.98 15.25
N GLY A 117 -10.26 9.90 14.46
CA GLY A 117 -8.82 10.09 14.33
C GLY A 117 -8.15 9.28 13.22
N ALA A 118 -8.90 8.45 12.48
CA ALA A 118 -8.42 7.86 11.23
C ALA A 118 -8.31 8.93 10.11
N VAL A 119 -7.38 8.72 9.18
CA VAL A 119 -7.28 9.51 7.94
C VAL A 119 -7.92 8.70 6.81
N VAL A 120 -8.97 9.24 6.19
CA VAL A 120 -9.71 8.57 5.13
C VAL A 120 -9.90 9.52 3.95
N GLU A 121 -9.26 9.19 2.84
CA GLU A 121 -9.42 9.87 1.56
C GLU A 121 -10.48 9.13 0.74
N GLN A 122 -11.48 9.87 0.24
CA GLN A 122 -12.62 9.31 -0.49
C GLN A 122 -12.45 9.53 -1.99
N GLU A 123 -11.38 8.99 -2.55
CA GLU A 123 -11.12 9.04 -3.98
C GLU A 123 -11.68 7.80 -4.70
N GLN A 124 -12.39 8.02 -5.82
CA GLN A 124 -12.96 7.02 -6.73
C GLN A 124 -13.88 5.96 -6.08
N MET A 125 -15.14 6.33 -5.85
CA MET A 125 -16.17 5.38 -5.39
C MET A 125 -16.84 4.66 -6.55
N GLY A 126 -16.85 3.33 -6.52
CA GLY A 126 -17.69 2.52 -7.42
C GLY A 126 -19.03 2.15 -6.79
N ALA A 127 -19.87 1.45 -7.56
CA ALA A 127 -21.23 1.13 -7.16
C ALA A 127 -21.27 0.25 -5.89
N GLY A 128 -22.17 0.58 -4.97
CA GLY A 128 -22.37 -0.16 -3.72
C GLY A 128 -21.27 0.05 -2.66
N THR A 129 -20.23 0.83 -2.96
CA THR A 129 -19.17 1.15 -2.01
C THR A 129 -19.62 2.23 -1.03
N VAL A 130 -19.38 2.03 0.26
CA VAL A 130 -19.83 2.92 1.33
C VAL A 130 -18.72 3.24 2.32
N PHE A 131 -18.70 4.49 2.78
CA PHE A 131 -17.82 4.98 3.83
C PHE A 131 -18.67 5.34 5.05
N LYS A 132 -18.35 4.79 6.22
CA LYS A 132 -19.09 5.06 7.44
C LYS A 132 -18.19 5.11 8.68
N PRO A 133 -18.47 5.96 9.67
CA PRO A 133 -17.80 5.91 10.95
C PRO A 133 -18.02 4.55 11.65
N ALA A 134 -17.04 4.10 12.43
CA ALA A 134 -17.22 3.07 13.44
C ALA A 134 -18.12 3.63 14.56
N MET A 135 -19.13 2.87 14.97
CA MET A 135 -20.00 3.22 16.10
C MET A 135 -19.32 2.93 17.43
#